data_AF-A0A1I0SJA8-F1
#
_entry.id   AF-A0A1I0SJA8-F1
#
_cell.length_a   1.000
_cell.length_b   1.000
_cell.length_c   1.000
_cell.angle_alpha   90.00
_cell.angle_beta   90.00
_cell.angle_gamma   90.00
#
_symmetry.space_group_name_H-M   'P 1'
#
loop_
_entity.id
_entity.type
_entity.pdbx_description
1 polymer ?
#
loop_
_entity_poly.entity_id
_entity_poly.type
_entity_poly.pdbx_seq_one_letter_code
_entity_poly.pdbx_strand_id
1 'polypeptide(L)'
;MRKLAPPTMPREGASADELGRTLAALLDWIVKARIADLLEAGLSHADVFKLVRVADDYRKGEFGPETLATIHDLAGKLDNVDVFRKPA
;
A
#
# COMPACT_ATOMS: atom_id res chain seq x y z
N MET A 1 4.28 -1.39 -15.36
CA MET A 1 5.54 -0.72 -14.93
C MET A 1 6.60 -1.79 -14.68
N ARG A 2 7.89 -1.46 -14.62
CA ARG A 2 8.95 -2.43 -14.24
C ARG A 2 8.74 -2.77 -12.76
N LYS A 3 8.52 -4.05 -12.42
CA LYS A 3 8.35 -4.49 -11.02
C LYS A 3 9.55 -4.01 -10.19
N LEU A 4 9.29 -3.21 -9.15
CA LEU A 4 10.32 -2.73 -8.24
C LEU A 4 10.89 -3.94 -7.49
N ALA A 5 12.21 -4.16 -7.56
CA ALA A 5 12.85 -5.21 -6.77
C ALA A 5 12.89 -4.80 -5.28
N PRO A 6 12.62 -5.72 -4.34
CA PRO A 6 12.70 -5.42 -2.92
C PRO A 6 14.15 -5.11 -2.50
N PRO A 7 14.36 -4.33 -1.42
CA PRO A 7 15.68 -4.08 -0.88
C PRO A 7 16.32 -5.36 -0.36
N THR A 8 17.65 -5.43 -0.38
CA THR A 8 18.41 -6.56 0.14
C THR A 8 18.30 -6.59 1.67
N MET A 9 17.98 -7.75 2.24
CA MET A 9 17.91 -7.92 3.70
C MET A 9 19.31 -7.82 4.33
N PRO A 10 19.42 -7.31 5.57
CA PRO A 10 20.69 -7.26 6.27
C PRO A 10 21.15 -8.69 6.57
N ARG A 11 22.47 -8.90 6.57
CA ARG A 11 23.06 -10.19 6.94
C ARG A 11 23.06 -10.37 8.46
N GLU A 12 23.19 -11.61 8.90
CA GLU A 12 23.39 -11.93 10.32
C GLU A 12 24.63 -11.19 10.86
N GLY A 13 24.50 -10.54 12.01
CA GLY A 13 25.53 -9.66 12.57
C GLY A 13 25.47 -8.18 12.14
N ALA A 14 24.45 -7.77 11.37
CA ALA A 14 24.24 -6.37 11.02
C ALA A 14 24.05 -5.49 12.26
N SER A 15 24.57 -4.26 12.19
CA SER A 15 24.39 -3.24 13.22
C SER A 15 22.93 -2.77 13.30
N ALA A 16 22.54 -2.19 14.44
CA ALA A 16 21.22 -1.58 14.62
C ALA A 16 20.93 -0.49 13.58
N ASP A 17 21.94 0.30 13.19
CA ASP A 17 21.80 1.34 12.17
C ASP A 17 21.57 0.76 10.77
N GLU A 18 22.27 -0.33 10.41
CA GLU A 18 22.05 -1.04 9.15
C GLU A 18 20.67 -1.68 9.09
N LEU A 19 20.22 -2.26 10.20
CA LEU A 19 18.86 -2.78 10.33
C LEU A 19 17.84 -1.66 10.16
N GLY A 20 18.03 -0.52 10.83
CA GLY A 20 17.15 0.66 10.72
C GLY A 20 17.05 1.19 9.29
N ARG A 21 18.17 1.34 8.59
CA ARG A 21 18.19 1.74 7.17
C ARG A 21 17.47 0.75 6.27
N THR A 22 17.65 -0.54 6.52
CA THR A 22 17.02 -1.59 5.71
C THR A 22 15.51 -1.64 5.93
N LEU A 23 15.05 -1.49 7.18
CA LEU A 23 13.63 -1.37 7.51
C LEU A 23 12.98 -0.15 6.85
N ALA A 24 13.66 1.00 6.87
CA ALA A 24 13.17 2.21 6.20
C ALA A 24 13.05 2.01 4.67
N ALA A 25 14.05 1.39 4.04
CA ALA A 25 14.02 1.08 2.61
C ALA A 25 12.92 0.06 2.27
N LEU A 26 12.68 -0.92 3.15
CA LEU A 26 11.62 -1.91 2.97
C LEU A 26 10.23 -1.26 3.05
N LEU A 27 10.02 -0.37 4.04
CA LEU A 27 8.79 0.40 4.16
C LEU A 27 8.52 1.26 2.93
N ASP A 28 9.53 1.99 2.46
CA ASP A 28 9.43 2.80 1.24
C ASP A 28 9.09 1.95 0.00
N TRP A 29 9.77 0.80 -0.16
CA TRP A 29 9.50 -0.13 -1.25
C TRP A 29 8.06 -0.69 -1.20
N ILE A 30 7.59 -1.14 -0.03
CA ILE A 30 6.23 -1.65 0.15
C ILE A 30 5.22 -0.57 -0.24
N VAL A 31 5.37 0.66 0.26
CA VAL A 31 4.46 1.76 -0.05
C VAL A 31 4.42 2.04 -1.55
N LYS A 32 5.59 2.16 -2.19
CA LYS A 32 5.69 2.42 -3.63
C LYS A 32 5.10 1.29 -4.47
N ALA A 33 5.37 0.04 -4.11
CA ALA A 33 4.83 -1.12 -4.81
C ALA A 33 3.30 -1.13 -4.74
N ARG A 34 2.73 -0.91 -3.55
CA ARG A 34 1.27 -0.91 -3.38
C ARG A 34 0.58 0.26 -4.08
N ILE A 35 1.18 1.45 -4.05
CA ILE A 35 0.65 2.60 -4.82
C ILE A 35 0.70 2.28 -6.31
N ALA A 36 1.81 1.72 -6.82
CA ALA A 36 1.92 1.35 -8.23
C ALA A 36 0.84 0.33 -8.64
N ASP A 37 0.59 -0.70 -7.83
CA ASP A 37 -0.47 -1.69 -8.08
C ASP A 37 -1.86 -1.02 -8.17
N LEU A 38 -2.15 -0.09 -7.25
CA LEU A 38 -3.42 0.67 -7.25
C LEU A 38 -3.55 1.54 -8.50
N LEU A 39 -2.49 2.24 -8.91
CA LEU A 39 -2.50 3.07 -10.11
C LEU A 39 -2.65 2.22 -11.39
N GLU A 40 -2.01 1.05 -11.45
CA GLU A 40 -2.16 0.10 -12.57
C GLU A 40 -3.58 -0.46 -12.66
N ALA A 41 -4.28 -0.62 -11.53
CA ALA A 41 -5.70 -0.98 -11.48
C ALA A 41 -6.65 0.17 -11.89
N GLY A 42 -6.11 1.34 -12.25
CA GLY A 42 -6.88 2.48 -12.74
C GLY A 42 -7.36 3.45 -11.65
N LEU A 43 -6.85 3.32 -10.42
CA LEU A 43 -7.12 4.33 -9.38
C LEU A 43 -6.34 5.61 -9.67
N SER A 44 -6.96 6.75 -9.37
CA SER A 44 -6.27 8.04 -9.37
C SER A 44 -5.52 8.27 -8.06
N HIS A 45 -4.59 9.24 -8.05
CA HIS A 45 -3.96 9.69 -6.80
C HIS A 45 -5.00 10.15 -5.76
N ALA A 46 -6.09 10.79 -6.20
CA ALA A 46 -7.19 11.20 -5.32
C ALA A 46 -7.90 9.99 -4.70
N ASP A 47 -8.08 8.90 -5.45
CA ASP A 47 -8.66 7.66 -4.94
C ASP A 47 -7.73 7.02 -3.88
N VAL A 48 -6.41 7.05 -4.09
CA VAL A 48 -5.43 6.59 -3.09
C VAL A 48 -5.52 7.39 -1.79
N PHE A 49 -5.65 8.73 -1.86
CA PHE A 49 -5.84 9.55 -0.66
C PHE A 49 -7.15 9.25 0.07
N LYS A 50 -8.23 8.97 -0.66
CA LYS A 50 -9.50 8.52 -0.08
C LYS A 50 -9.34 7.21 0.70
N LEU A 51 -8.57 6.25 0.16
CA LEU A 51 -8.26 4.99 0.87
C LEU A 51 -7.46 5.23 2.16
N VAL A 52 -6.51 6.16 2.14
CA VAL A 52 -5.77 6.55 3.36
C VAL A 52 -6.72 7.09 4.42
N ARG A 53 -7.69 7.94 4.02
CA ARG A 53 -8.72 8.46 4.93
C ARG A 53 -9.58 7.34 5.50
N VAL A 54 -10.06 6.42 4.66
CA VAL A 54 -10.83 5.24 5.11
C VAL A 54 -10.05 4.40 6.13
N ALA A 55 -8.75 4.18 5.89
CA ALA A 55 -7.90 3.45 6.82
C ALA A 55 -7.70 4.20 8.15
N ASP A 56 -7.71 5.53 8.12
CA ASP A 56 -7.61 6.36 9.33
C ASP A 56 -8.92 6.36 10.13
N ASP A 57 -10.07 6.53 9.46
CA ASP A 57 -11.41 6.42 10.05
C ASP A 57 -11.57 5.04 10.74
N TYR A 58 -11.11 3.96 10.09
CA TYR A 58 -11.10 2.62 10.67
C TYR A 58 -10.26 2.53 11.95
N ARG A 59 -9.02 3.05 11.94
CA ARG A 59 -8.11 3.04 13.10
C ARG A 59 -8.67 3.81 14.28
N LYS A 60 -9.37 4.91 14.02
CA LYS A 60 -9.98 5.77 15.04
C LYS A 60 -11.35 5.27 15.52
N GLY A 61 -11.96 4.32 14.83
CA GLY A 61 -13.33 3.88 15.10
C GLY A 61 -14.39 4.88 14.64
N GLU A 62 -14.05 5.82 13.76
CA GLU A 62 -14.91 6.90 13.24
C GLU A 62 -15.64 6.48 11.95
N PHE A 63 -16.03 5.20 11.86
CA PHE A 63 -16.59 4.63 10.64
C PHE A 63 -18.01 5.15 10.37
N GLY A 64 -18.12 6.18 9.53
CA GLY A 64 -19.36 6.90 9.26
C GLY A 64 -19.94 6.66 7.86
N PRO A 65 -21.11 7.25 7.55
CA PRO A 65 -21.73 7.15 6.23
C PRO A 65 -20.82 7.59 5.08
N GLU A 66 -20.01 8.64 5.30
CA GLU A 66 -19.04 9.14 4.32
C GLU A 66 -17.92 8.13 4.02
N THR A 67 -17.48 7.39 5.04
CA THR A 67 -16.49 6.31 4.92
C THR A 67 -17.08 5.16 4.09
N LEU A 68 -18.33 4.78 4.35
CA LEU A 68 -19.03 3.74 3.61
C LEU A 68 -19.28 4.14 2.15
N ALA A 69 -19.71 5.37 1.89
CA ALA A 69 -19.87 5.90 0.53
C ALA A 69 -18.54 5.87 -0.23
N THR A 70 -17.45 6.29 0.43
CA THR A 70 -16.10 6.23 -0.14
C THR A 70 -15.67 4.80 -0.50
N ILE A 71 -15.96 3.82 0.36
CA ILE A 71 -15.65 2.41 0.08
C ILE A 71 -16.48 1.91 -1.10
N HIS A 72 -17.77 2.20 -1.13
CA HIS A 72 -18.67 1.78 -2.19
C HIS A 72 -18.24 2.35 -3.55
N ASP A 73 -17.90 3.64 -3.61
CA ASP A 73 -17.39 4.30 -4.82
C ASP A 73 -16.09 3.70 -5.35
N LEU A 74 -15.25 3.16 -4.45
CA LEU A 74 -13.95 2.59 -4.80
C LEU A 74 -14.00 1.08 -5.03
N ALA A 75 -15.04 0.38 -4.56
CA ALA A 75 -15.14 -1.09 -4.57
C ALA A 75 -14.88 -1.68 -5.96
N GLY A 76 -15.58 -1.20 -6.99
CA GLY A 76 -15.41 -1.72 -8.36
C GLY A 76 -14.01 -1.47 -8.96
N LYS A 77 -13.26 -0.47 -8.47
CA LYS A 77 -11.86 -0.25 -8.87
C LYS A 77 -10.92 -1.18 -8.11
N LEU A 78 -11.21 -1.40 -6.82
CA LEU A 78 -10.44 -2.27 -5.94
C LEU A 78 -10.57 -3.75 -6.31
N ASP A 79 -11.68 -4.17 -6.92
CA ASP A 79 -11.84 -5.54 -7.43
C ASP A 79 -10.79 -5.92 -8.48
N ASN A 80 -10.24 -4.93 -9.20
CA ASN A 80 -9.15 -5.14 -10.17
C ASN A 80 -7.76 -5.20 -9.52
N VAL A 81 -7.65 -4.87 -8.24
CA VAL A 81 -6.41 -4.94 -7.47
C VAL A 81 -6.25 -6.38 -6.98
N ASP A 82 -5.61 -7.21 -7.79
CA ASP A 82 -5.38 -8.61 -7.42
C ASP A 82 -4.26 -8.72 -6.37
N VAL A 83 -4.64 -8.59 -5.10
CA VAL A 83 -3.73 -8.63 -3.95
C VAL A 83 -3.04 -9.99 -3.79
N PHE A 84 -3.56 -11.03 -4.46
CA PHE A 84 -3.10 -12.41 -4.37
C PHE A 84 -2.66 -13.00 -5.71
N ARG A 85 -2.45 -12.19 -6.75
CA ARG A 85 -1.96 -12.68 -8.04
C ARG A 85 -0.61 -13.37 -7.83
N LYS A 86 -0.61 -14.70 -7.80
CA LYS A 86 0.61 -15.48 -7.72
C LYS A 86 1.48 -15.09 -8.93
N PRO A 87 2.75 -14.69 -8.74
CA PRO A 87 3.63 -14.47 -9.88
C PRO A 87 3.71 -15.78 -10.67
N ALA A 88 3.44 -15.69 -11.97
CA ALA A 88 3.63 -16.78 -12.93
C ALA A 88 5.11 -17.15 -13.04
#